data_AF-A0A822YWW8-F1
#
_entry.id   AF-A0A822YWW8-F1
#
_cell.length_a   1.000
_cell.length_b   1.000
_cell.length_c   1.000
_cell.angle_alpha   90.00
_cell.angle_beta   90.00
_cell.angle_gamma   90.00
#
_symmetry.space_group_name_H-M   'P 1'
#
loop_
_entity.id
_entity.type
_entity.pdbx_description
1 polymer ?
#
loop_
_entity_poly.entity_id
_entity_poly.type
_entity_poly.pdbx_seq_one_letter_code
_entity_poly.pdbx_strand_id
1 'polypeptide(L)'
;MAPPILSLALPSETGRVLSIQSHTVQGYVGNKSAIFPLQLLGYDVDPINSVQFSNHTGYPTFKGQVLNGQQLWDLIEGLEANDLLYYTHLSTGYIGSISFLETVLKVVDKLRSVNPKLMYGRDNQCAHRG
;
A
#
# COMPACT_ATOMS: atom_id res chain seq x y z
N MET A 1 11.31 -22.98 5.47
CA MET A 1 10.60 -23.68 4.37
C MET A 1 10.46 -22.64 3.28
N ALA A 2 11.07 -22.84 2.10
CA ALA A 2 10.96 -21.85 1.03
C ALA A 2 9.48 -21.66 0.66
N PRO A 3 8.99 -20.42 0.46
CA PRO A 3 7.61 -20.19 0.08
C PRO A 3 7.29 -20.96 -1.21
N PRO A 4 6.03 -21.42 -1.39
CA PRO A 4 5.66 -22.15 -2.59
C PRO A 4 6.02 -21.33 -3.83
N ILE A 5 6.65 -21.98 -4.81
CA ILE A 5 7.15 -21.40 -6.07
C ILE A 5 6.12 -20.50 -6.76
N LEU A 6 4.82 -20.75 -6.55
CA LEU A 6 3.72 -19.95 -7.08
C LEU A 6 3.67 -18.49 -6.56
N SER A 7 4.26 -18.18 -5.40
CA SER A 7 4.32 -16.80 -4.86
C SER A 7 5.49 -15.99 -5.43
N LEU A 8 6.44 -16.64 -6.12
CA LEU A 8 7.61 -16.05 -6.78
C LEU A 8 7.59 -16.20 -8.31
N ALA A 9 6.68 -17.04 -8.85
CA ALA A 9 6.54 -17.33 -10.27
C ALA A 9 5.29 -16.61 -10.79
N LEU A 10 5.38 -15.50 -11.52
CA LEU A 10 6.41 -15.00 -12.40
C LEU A 10 6.67 -13.54 -12.00
N PRO A 11 7.89 -12.99 -12.08
CA PRO A 11 8.01 -11.54 -12.08
C PRO A 11 7.14 -11.04 -13.22
N SER A 12 6.12 -10.26 -12.90
CA SER A 12 5.66 -9.26 -13.84
C SER A 12 6.91 -8.62 -14.46
N GLU A 13 7.05 -8.66 -15.79
CA GLU A 13 8.15 -8.01 -16.50
C GLU A 13 8.28 -6.53 -16.09
N THR A 14 7.19 -5.92 -15.61
CA THR A 14 7.12 -4.54 -15.12
C THR A 14 7.40 -4.39 -13.62
N GLY A 15 7.15 -5.43 -12.81
CA GLY A 15 7.53 -5.54 -11.41
C GLY A 15 6.35 -5.66 -10.43
N ARG A 16 6.68 -5.62 -9.13
CA ARG A 16 5.72 -5.68 -8.01
C ARG A 16 5.65 -4.36 -7.24
N VAL A 17 4.44 -3.87 -7.01
CA VAL A 17 4.10 -2.60 -6.34
C VAL A 17 3.45 -2.87 -4.98
N LEU A 18 4.04 -2.34 -3.91
CA LEU A 18 3.32 -2.20 -2.63
C LEU A 18 2.56 -0.87 -2.65
N SER A 19 1.23 -0.91 -2.61
CA SER A 19 0.39 0.29 -2.67
C SER A 19 -0.26 0.59 -1.32
N ILE A 20 0.26 1.59 -0.61
CA ILE A 20 -0.20 2.03 0.72
C ILE A 20 -1.07 3.29 0.58
N GLN A 21 -2.38 3.13 0.43
CA GLN A 21 -3.31 4.24 0.16
C GLN A 21 -4.67 4.02 0.85
N SER A 22 -5.58 4.99 0.76
CA SER A 22 -6.95 4.83 1.24
C SER A 22 -7.78 3.86 0.38
N HIS A 23 -8.84 3.31 0.93
CA HIS A 23 -9.82 2.52 0.19
C HIS A 23 -11.27 2.92 0.54
N THR A 24 -12.15 2.95 -0.47
CA THR A 24 -13.58 3.21 -0.31
C THR A 24 -14.43 2.12 -0.95
N VAL A 25 -15.53 1.74 -0.31
CA VAL A 25 -16.49 0.76 -0.87
C VAL A 25 -17.20 1.35 -2.09
N GLN A 26 -17.77 2.55 -1.99
CA GLN A 26 -18.37 3.31 -3.08
C GLN A 26 -17.40 4.41 -3.58
N GLY A 27 -17.41 4.66 -4.90
CA GLY A 27 -16.55 5.64 -5.54
C GLY A 27 -15.16 5.09 -5.90
N TYR A 28 -14.39 5.88 -6.64
CA TYR A 28 -13.03 5.56 -7.08
C TYR A 28 -12.06 6.61 -6.53
N VAL A 29 -11.39 6.28 -5.44
CA VAL A 29 -10.25 7.02 -4.86
C VAL A 29 -9.22 6.04 -4.30
N GLY A 30 -7.99 6.51 -4.05
CA GLY A 30 -6.91 5.71 -3.44
C GLY A 30 -6.67 4.38 -4.16
N ASN A 31 -6.49 3.31 -3.40
CA ASN A 31 -6.22 1.96 -3.90
C ASN A 31 -7.30 1.48 -4.89
N LYS A 32 -8.57 1.86 -4.71
CA LYS A 32 -9.63 1.48 -5.66
C LYS A 32 -9.48 2.12 -7.04
N SER A 33 -8.75 3.23 -7.15
CA SER A 33 -8.39 3.86 -8.44
C SER A 33 -7.02 3.47 -8.95
N ALA A 34 -6.09 3.10 -8.07
CA ALA A 34 -4.71 2.81 -8.43
C ALA A 34 -4.49 1.35 -8.88
N ILE A 35 -5.13 0.38 -8.21
CA ILE A 35 -4.83 -1.05 -8.40
C ILE A 35 -5.17 -1.50 -9.81
N PHE A 36 -6.39 -1.25 -10.27
CA PHE A 36 -6.86 -1.78 -11.56
C PHE A 36 -6.04 -1.26 -12.76
N PRO A 37 -5.71 0.05 -12.88
CA PRO A 37 -4.82 0.53 -13.93
C PRO A 37 -3.40 -0.08 -13.85
N LEU A 38 -2.82 -0.22 -12.66
CA LEU A 38 -1.50 -0.83 -12.51
C LEU A 38 -1.49 -2.30 -12.94
N GLN A 39 -2.51 -3.05 -12.56
CA GLN A 39 -2.69 -4.44 -12.99
C GLN A 39 -2.88 -4.54 -14.51
N LEU A 40 -3.62 -3.61 -15.13
CA LEU A 40 -3.78 -3.54 -16.59
C LEU A 40 -2.44 -3.26 -17.30
N LEU A 41 -1.57 -2.47 -16.67
CA LEU A 41 -0.19 -2.21 -17.14
C LEU A 41 0.77 -3.37 -16.82
N GLY A 42 0.27 -4.48 -16.29
CA GLY A 42 1.02 -5.71 -16.06
C GLY A 42 1.76 -5.76 -14.72
N TYR A 43 1.62 -4.78 -13.83
CA TYR A 43 2.23 -4.85 -12.50
C TYR A 43 1.51 -5.85 -11.60
N ASP A 44 2.27 -6.57 -10.78
CA ASP A 44 1.72 -7.20 -9.59
C ASP A 44 1.52 -6.13 -8.51
N VAL A 45 0.33 -6.07 -7.90
CA VAL A 45 0.01 -5.01 -6.94
C VAL A 45 -0.52 -5.62 -5.64
N ASP A 46 0.20 -5.38 -4.55
CA ASP A 46 -0.22 -5.73 -3.19
C ASP A 46 -0.70 -4.47 -2.47
N PRO A 47 -2.01 -4.35 -2.16
CA PRO A 47 -2.53 -3.16 -1.50
C PRO A 47 -2.53 -3.28 0.03
N ILE A 48 -2.05 -2.24 0.71
CA ILE A 48 -2.33 -1.99 2.13
C ILE A 48 -3.25 -0.77 2.22
N ASN A 49 -4.43 -0.98 2.81
CA ASN A 49 -5.44 0.07 2.94
C ASN A 49 -5.21 0.85 4.24
N SER A 50 -4.76 2.11 4.15
CA SER A 50 -4.56 2.99 5.30
C SER A 50 -5.88 3.31 6.01
N VAL A 51 -6.97 3.33 5.26
CA VAL A 51 -8.35 3.42 5.74
C VAL A 51 -9.25 2.52 4.88
N GLN A 52 -10.34 2.06 5.47
CA GLN A 52 -11.42 1.41 4.74
C GLN A 52 -12.73 2.11 5.08
N PHE A 53 -13.22 2.95 4.17
CA PHE A 53 -14.45 3.73 4.37
C PHE A 53 -15.59 3.30 3.43
N SER A 54 -16.82 3.61 3.81
CA SER A 54 -18.01 3.43 2.98
C SER A 54 -17.92 4.22 1.66
N ASN A 55 -17.40 5.44 1.73
CA ASN A 55 -17.28 6.42 0.64
C ASN A 55 -16.21 7.45 1.02
N HIS A 56 -15.80 8.31 0.08
CA HIS A 56 -14.81 9.35 0.38
C HIS A 56 -15.40 10.45 1.28
N THR A 57 -14.53 11.21 1.95
CA THR A 57 -14.87 12.23 2.96
C THR A 57 -15.53 13.49 2.40
N GLY A 58 -15.71 13.57 1.07
CA GLY A 58 -16.44 14.67 0.41
C GLY A 58 -17.96 14.53 0.50
N TYR A 59 -18.47 13.39 0.96
CA TYR A 59 -19.89 13.19 1.24
C TYR A 59 -20.26 13.66 2.66
N PRO A 60 -21.55 13.99 2.92
CA PRO A 60 -22.01 14.45 4.23
C PRO A 60 -21.77 13.46 5.39
N THR A 61 -21.69 12.16 5.10
CA THR A 61 -21.42 11.13 6.10
C THR A 61 -20.59 10.02 5.49
N PHE A 62 -19.68 9.47 6.28
CA PHE A 62 -18.91 8.27 5.98
C PHE A 62 -18.69 7.48 7.28
N LYS A 63 -18.44 6.18 7.15
CA LYS A 63 -18.08 5.29 8.27
C LYS A 63 -16.97 4.35 7.84
N GLY A 64 -16.21 3.86 8.81
CA GLY A 64 -15.24 2.79 8.59
C GLY A 64 -14.02 2.88 9.51
N GLN A 65 -12.95 2.20 9.13
CA GLN A 65 -11.78 1.97 9.98
C GLN A 65 -10.56 2.74 9.48
N VAL A 66 -9.69 3.13 10.42
CA VAL A 66 -8.37 3.73 10.14
C VAL A 66 -7.31 2.77 10.67
N LEU A 67 -6.35 2.41 9.82
CA LEU A 67 -5.21 1.57 10.19
C LEU A 67 -4.18 2.44 10.92
N ASN A 68 -3.73 2.01 12.09
CA ASN A 68 -2.70 2.71 12.86
C ASN A 68 -1.29 2.23 12.50
N GLY A 69 -0.26 2.90 13.04
CA GLY A 69 1.13 2.57 12.75
C GLY A 69 1.57 1.17 13.20
N GLN A 70 1.05 0.64 14.31
CA GLN A 70 1.38 -0.72 14.75
C GLN A 70 0.74 -1.75 13.81
N GLN A 71 -0.54 -1.55 13.46
CA GLN A 71 -1.24 -2.45 12.54
C GLN A 71 -0.60 -2.48 11.15
N LEU A 72 -0.07 -1.35 10.67
CA LEU A 72 0.75 -1.34 9.45
C LEU A 72 2.02 -2.20 9.63
N TRP A 73 2.72 -2.04 10.75
CA TRP A 73 3.94 -2.78 11.01
C TRP A 73 3.70 -4.30 11.13
N ASP A 74 2.61 -4.72 11.78
CA ASP A 74 2.22 -6.13 11.90
C ASP A 74 2.04 -6.79 10.52
N LEU A 75 1.50 -6.07 9.53
CA LEU A 75 1.38 -6.57 8.15
C LEU A 75 2.75 -6.74 7.48
N ILE A 76 3.67 -5.80 7.72
CA ILE A 76 5.02 -5.84 7.18
C ILE A 76 5.83 -6.98 7.80
N GLU A 77 5.73 -7.18 9.11
CA GLU A 77 6.32 -8.34 9.79
C GLU A 77 5.71 -9.65 9.29
N GLY A 78 4.41 -9.70 9.03
CA GLY A 78 3.74 -10.84 8.43
C GLY A 78 4.29 -11.18 7.03
N LEU A 79 4.48 -10.17 6.18
CA LEU A 79 5.10 -10.35 4.86
C LEU A 79 6.56 -10.82 4.98
N GLU A 80 7.33 -10.20 5.88
CA GLU A 80 8.72 -10.57 6.13
C GLU A 80 8.87 -12.01 6.63
N ALA A 81 8.04 -12.42 7.59
CA ALA A 81 8.07 -13.76 8.17
C ALA A 81 7.77 -14.87 7.15
N ASN A 82 7.21 -14.51 5.98
CA ASN A 82 6.92 -15.42 4.88
C ASN A 82 7.85 -15.23 3.67
N ASP A 83 8.95 -14.48 3.81
CA ASP A 83 9.89 -14.15 2.73
C ASP A 83 9.25 -13.41 1.54
N LEU A 84 8.22 -12.59 1.79
CA LEU A 84 7.42 -11.89 0.77
C LEU A 84 7.76 -10.40 0.62
N LEU A 85 8.82 -9.91 1.26
CA LEU A 85 9.10 -8.46 1.35
C LEU A 85 9.78 -7.85 0.11
N TYR A 86 9.92 -8.60 -1.00
CA TYR A 86 10.60 -8.11 -2.19
C TYR A 86 9.64 -7.28 -3.08
N TYR A 87 9.81 -5.97 -3.06
CA TYR A 87 9.06 -5.02 -3.88
C TYR A 87 9.99 -4.21 -4.80
N THR A 88 9.53 -3.92 -6.01
CA THR A 88 10.23 -3.05 -6.98
C THR A 88 9.78 -1.61 -6.86
N HIS A 89 8.52 -1.41 -6.50
CA HIS A 89 7.89 -0.10 -6.38
C HIS A 89 7.13 0.00 -5.04
N LEU A 90 7.17 1.19 -4.45
CA LEU A 90 6.32 1.59 -3.34
C LEU A 90 5.51 2.81 -3.77
N SER A 91 4.20 2.75 -3.63
CA SER A 91 3.30 3.87 -3.84
C SER A 91 2.60 4.23 -2.54
N THR A 92 2.66 5.50 -2.12
CA THR A 92 1.93 5.99 -0.94
C THR A 92 0.95 7.08 -1.33
N GLY A 93 -0.20 7.11 -0.65
CA GLY A 93 -1.28 8.09 -0.89
C GLY A 93 -1.84 8.63 0.42
N TYR A 94 -3.16 8.80 0.51
CA TYR A 94 -3.83 9.35 1.70
C TYR A 94 -3.45 8.60 2.99
N ILE A 95 -2.96 9.35 3.99
CA ILE A 95 -2.59 8.86 5.31
C ILE A 95 -3.45 9.56 6.36
N GLY A 96 -4.26 8.80 7.09
CA GLY A 96 -5.20 9.31 8.09
C GLY A 96 -4.63 9.48 9.50
N SER A 97 -3.34 9.18 9.73
CA SER A 97 -2.74 9.10 11.06
C SER A 97 -1.25 9.49 11.05
N ILE A 98 -0.80 10.24 12.06
CA ILE A 98 0.62 10.59 12.26
C ILE A 98 1.44 9.33 12.54
N SER A 99 0.97 8.44 13.42
CA SER A 99 1.68 7.19 13.72
C SER A 99 1.79 6.29 12.49
N PHE A 100 0.80 6.34 11.59
CA PHE A 100 0.87 5.64 10.32
C PHE A 100 1.93 6.23 9.39
N LEU A 101 2.02 7.57 9.30
CA LEU A 101 3.06 8.24 8.50
C LEU A 101 4.46 7.89 8.99
N GLU A 102 4.69 7.91 10.31
CA GLU A 102 5.97 7.53 10.91
C GLU A 102 6.32 6.07 10.59
N THR A 103 5.36 5.15 10.69
CA THR A 103 5.60 3.76 10.31
C THR A 103 5.86 3.62 8.80
N VAL A 104 5.19 4.37 7.93
CA VAL A 104 5.47 4.34 6.48
C VAL A 104 6.94 4.65 6.19
N LEU A 105 7.55 5.59 6.91
CA LEU A 105 9.00 5.87 6.77
C LEU A 105 9.86 4.66 7.15
N LYS A 106 9.50 3.97 8.25
CA LYS A 106 10.17 2.71 8.64
C LYS A 106 10.01 1.62 7.56
N VAL A 107 8.83 1.54 6.94
CA VAL A 107 8.59 0.61 5.82
C VAL A 107 9.48 0.94 4.62
N VAL A 108 9.62 2.22 4.27
CA VAL A 108 10.52 2.64 3.17
C VAL A 108 11.95 2.15 3.44
N ASP A 109 12.47 2.39 4.64
CA ASP A 109 13.84 1.99 5.02
C ASP A 109 14.00 0.46 4.99
N LYS A 110 13.00 -0.26 5.52
CA LYS A 110 12.98 -1.72 5.48
C LYS A 110 12.99 -2.26 4.06
N LEU A 111 12.11 -1.77 3.19
CA LEU A 111 12.05 -2.20 1.79
C LEU A 111 13.35 -1.87 1.04
N ARG A 112 13.97 -0.73 1.32
CA ARG A 112 15.28 -0.37 0.73
C ARG A 112 16.43 -1.25 1.20
N SER A 113 16.36 -1.77 2.44
CA SER A 113 17.35 -2.76 2.90
C SER A 113 17.24 -4.10 2.17
N VAL A 114 16.04 -4.44 1.66
CA VAL A 114 15.80 -5.66 0.86
C VAL A 114 16.10 -5.40 -0.63
N ASN A 115 15.65 -4.27 -1.17
CA ASN A 115 15.89 -3.85 -2.54
C ASN A 115 16.38 -2.38 -2.59
N PRO A 116 17.70 -2.14 -2.67
CA PRO A 116 18.25 -0.79 -2.79
C PRO A 116 17.81 -0.01 -4.05
N LYS A 117 17.27 -0.69 -5.06
CA LYS A 117 16.74 -0.10 -6.29
C LYS A 117 15.24 0.23 -6.22
N LEU A 118 14.60 0.11 -5.05
CA LEU A 118 13.18 0.40 -4.84
C LEU A 118 12.82 1.80 -5.37
N MET A 119 11.86 1.86 -6.29
CA MET A 119 11.29 3.11 -6.76
C MET A 119 10.17 3.55 -5.82
N TYR A 120 10.28 4.76 -5.26
CA TYR A 120 9.28 5.30 -4.34
C TYR A 120 8.52 6.47 -4.98
N GLY A 121 7.22 6.28 -5.22
CA GLY A 121 6.30 7.32 -5.68
C GLY A 121 5.37 7.77 -4.56
N ARG A 122 5.30 9.09 -4.31
CA ARG A 122 4.30 9.70 -3.44
C ARG A 122 3.21 10.34 -4.29
N ASP A 123 1.96 9.94 -4.08
CA ASP A 123 0.81 10.67 -4.61
C ASP A 123 0.52 11.85 -3.67
N ASN A 124 0.51 13.07 -4.20
CA ASN A 124 0.55 14.31 -3.43
C ASN A 124 -0.81 14.70 -2.83
N GLN A 125 -1.73 13.75 -2.61
CA GLN A 125 -3.03 14.02 -2.01
C GLN A 125 -2.94 14.13 -0.49
N CYS A 126 -2.21 15.14 -0.02
CA CYS A 126 -2.44 15.67 1.32
C CYS A 126 -3.90 16.17 1.38
N ALA A 127 -4.71 15.53 2.21
CA ALA A 127 -6.10 15.83 2.42
C ALA A 127 -6.34 17.35 2.56
N HIS A 128 -7.07 17.95 1.63
CA HIS A 128 -7.69 19.24 1.88
C HIS A 128 -8.62 19.06 3.08
N ARG A 129 -8.24 19.67 4.22
CA ARG A 129 -9.14 19.84 5.36
C ARG A 129 -10.28 20.75 4.89
N GLY A 130 -11.45 20.15 4.65
CA GLY A 130 -12.73 20.83 4.70
C GLY A 130 -13.23 20.85 6.14
#